data_AF-A0A9X2Y396-F1
#
_entry.id   AF-A0A9X2Y396-F1
#
_cell.length_a   1.000
_cell.length_b   1.000
_cell.length_c   1.000
_cell.angle_alpha   90.00
_cell.angle_beta   90.00
_cell.angle_gamma   90.00
#
_symmetry.space_group_name_H-M   'P 1'
#
loop_
_entity.id
_entity.type
_entity.pdbx_description
1 polymer ?
#
loop_
_entity_poly.entity_id
_entity_poly.type
_entity_poly.pdbx_seq_one_letter_code
_entity_poly.pdbx_strand_id
1 'polypeptide(L)' 'MSVPAYVVFTDNTLIAIAESLPDDDAALVAIPGIAPASSSSTRDVLGLVRERQKS' A
#
# COMPACT_ATOMS: atom_id res chain seq x y z
N MET A 1 14.76 9.01 -16.22
CA MET A 1 15.46 8.38 -15.09
C MET A 1 14.41 7.66 -14.26
N SER A 2 14.22 6.34 -14.43
CA SER A 2 13.23 5.59 -13.64
C SER A 2 13.76 5.42 -12.22
N VAL A 3 12.93 5.78 -11.24
CA VAL A 3 13.14 5.40 -9.85
C VAL A 3 13.30 3.87 -9.81
N PRO A 4 14.33 3.33 -9.13
CA PRO A 4 14.44 1.88 -8.94
C PRO A 4 13.14 1.36 -8.34
N ALA A 5 12.59 0.27 -8.90
CA ALA A 5 11.27 -0.27 -8.59
C ALA A 5 11.05 -0.70 -7.12
N TYR A 6 12.05 -0.50 -6.26
CA TYR A 6 12.08 -0.95 -4.88
C TYR A 6 11.86 0.18 -3.84
N VAL A 7 11.72 1.45 -4.24
CA VAL A 7 11.51 2.56 -3.29
C VAL A 7 10.09 3.11 -3.34
N VAL A 8 9.10 2.26 -3.60
CA VAL A 8 7.70 2.68 -3.61
C VAL A 8 7.17 2.83 -2.17
N PHE A 9 7.62 1.97 -1.26
CA PHE A 9 7.25 1.98 0.15
C PHE A 9 8.47 1.66 1.01
N THR A 10 8.54 2.26 2.20
CA THR A 10 9.54 1.89 3.21
C THR A 10 9.12 0.63 3.95
N ASP A 11 10.06 -0.08 4.59
CA ASP A 11 9.74 -1.26 5.43
C ASP A 11 8.70 -0.92 6.51
N ASN A 12 8.82 0.24 7.14
CA ASN A 12 7.87 0.72 8.13
C ASN A 12 6.45 0.88 7.56
N THR A 13 6.35 1.35 6.32
CA THR A 13 5.07 1.47 5.61
C THR A 13 4.48 0.10 5.27
N LEU A 14 5.31 -0.86 4.82
CA LEU A 14 4.86 -2.23 4.52
C LEU A 14 4.36 -2.96 5.77
N ILE A 15 5.02 -2.77 6.91
CA ILE A 15 4.57 -3.30 8.20
C ILE A 15 3.22 -2.69 8.57
N ALA A 16 3.08 -1.36 8.47
CA ALA A 16 1.83 -0.68 8.80
C ALA A 16 0.66 -1.12 7.90
N ILE A 17 0.90 -1.43 6.61
CA ILE A 17 -0.11 -2.00 5.71
C ILE A 17 -0.54 -3.39 6.20
N ALA A 18 0.42 -4.23 6.56
CA ALA A 18 0.14 -5.59 7.02
C ALA A 18 -0.62 -5.62 8.36
N GLU A 19 -0.37 -4.66 9.24
CA GLU A 19 -1.09 -4.52 10.52
C GLU A 19 -2.48 -3.90 10.34
N SER A 20 -2.60 -2.86 9.52
CA SER A 20 -3.85 -2.12 9.36
C SER A 20 -4.85 -2.81 8.43
N LEU A 21 -4.38 -3.65 7.50
CA LEU A 21 -5.20 -4.35 6.50
C LEU A 21 -6.28 -3.45 5.84
N PRO A 22 -5.91 -2.35 5.17
CA PRO A 22 -6.88 -1.45 4.55
C PRO A 22 -7.67 -2.16 3.43
N ASP A 23 -9.01 -2.01 3.42
CA ASP A 23 -9.87 -2.51 2.32
C ASP A 23 -10.20 -1.42 1.28
N ASP A 24 -9.95 -0.14 1.62
CA ASP A 24 -10.27 1.02 0.77
C ASP A 24 -9.11 2.03 0.67
N ASP A 25 -9.16 2.90 -0.34
CA ASP A 25 -8.12 3.89 -0.61
C ASP A 25 -7.93 4.90 0.52
N ALA A 26 -9.01 5.32 1.18
CA ALA A 26 -8.96 6.26 2.30
C ALA A 26 -8.19 5.68 3.49
N ALA A 27 -8.43 4.40 3.80
CA ALA A 27 -7.72 3.68 4.86
C ALA A 27 -6.24 3.49 4.51
N LEU A 28 -5.93 3.25 3.24
CA LEU A 28 -4.56 3.10 2.76
C LEU A 28 -3.79 4.44 2.81
N VAL A 29 -4.39 5.55 2.36
CA VAL A 29 -3.75 6.88 2.40
C VAL A 29 -3.60 7.42 3.83
N ALA A 30 -4.37 6.91 4.80
CA ALA A 30 -4.18 7.25 6.21
C ALA A 30 -2.87 6.69 6.80
N ILE A 31 -2.22 5.73 6.14
CA ILE A 31 -0.94 5.15 6.58
C ILE A 31 0.21 6.13 6.27
N PRO A 32 1.00 6.54 7.28
CA PRO A 32 2.13 7.44 7.08
C PRO A 32 3.15 6.89 6.07
N GLY A 33 3.51 7.73 5.09
CA GLY A 33 4.47 7.38 4.04
C GLY A 33 3.84 6.73 2.80
N ILE A 34 2.52 6.57 2.75
CA ILE A 34 1.81 6.19 1.53
C ILE A 34 1.56 7.42 0.66
N ALA A 35 2.05 7.35 -0.58
CA ALA A 35 1.72 8.32 -1.62
C ALA A 35 0.22 8.24 -1.97
N PRO A 36 -0.41 9.32 -2.47
CA PRO A 36 -1.82 9.32 -2.84
C PRO A 36 -2.22 8.09 -3.66
N ALA A 37 -3.39 7.51 -3.33
CA ALA A 37 -3.86 6.23 -3.87
C ALA A 37 -4.02 6.17 -5.41
N SER A 38 -3.82 7.28 -6.11
CA SER A 38 -3.82 7.35 -7.57
C SER A 38 -2.64 6.64 -8.23
N SER A 39 -1.60 6.25 -7.49
CA SER A 39 -0.47 5.49 -8.05
C SER A 39 -0.87 4.04 -8.36
N SER A 40 -0.35 3.46 -9.46
CA SER A 40 -0.64 2.07 -9.82
C SER A 40 -0.24 1.11 -8.71
N SER A 41 0.94 1.30 -8.12
CA SER A 41 1.45 0.45 -7.03
C SER A 41 0.57 0.49 -5.78
N THR A 42 -0.02 1.64 -5.45
CA THR A 42 -0.96 1.73 -4.32
C THR A 42 -2.22 0.90 -4.58
N ARG A 43 -2.73 0.90 -5.83
CA ARG A 43 -3.87 0.06 -6.24
C ARG A 43 -3.52 -1.44 -6.22
N ASP A 44 -2.33 -1.82 -6.66
CA ASP A 44 -1.87 -3.21 -6.64
C ASP A 44 -1.78 -3.75 -5.20
N VAL A 45 -1.20 -2.97 -4.28
CA VAL A 45 -1.12 -3.34 -2.85
C VAL A 45 -2.50 -3.47 -2.23
N LEU A 46 -3.42 -2.54 -2.52
CA LEU A 46 -4.79 -2.64 -2.05
C LEU A 46 -5.44 -3.94 -2.52
N GLY A 47 -5.29 -4.30 -3.79
CA GLY A 47 -5.76 -5.60 -4.32
C GLY A 47 -5.19 -6.79 -3.55
N LEU A 48 -3.89 -6.79 -3.28
CA LEU A 48 -3.22 -7.86 -2.54
C LEU A 48 -3.76 -8.01 -1.10
N VAL A 49 -3.96 -6.90 -0.39
CA VAL A 49 -4.49 -6.92 0.99
C VAL A 49 -5.91 -7.49 1.02
N ARG A 50 -6.76 -7.08 0.07
CA ARG A 50 -8.15 -7.56 -0.04
C ARG A 50 -8.23 -9.05 -0.33
N GLU A 51 -7.36 -9.57 -1.19
CA GLU A 51 -7.29 -11.02 -1.47
C GLU A 51 -6.87 -11.81 -0.21
N ARG A 52 -5.98 -11.26 0.62
CA ARG A 52 -5.56 -11.89 1.89
C ARG A 52 -6.66 -11.90 2.94
N GLN A 53 -7.55 -10.92 2.98
CA GLN A 53 -8.68 -10.89 3.91
C GLN A 53 -9.78 -11.90 3.55
N LYS A 54 -9.83 -12.34 2.29
CA LYS A 54 -10.82 -13.31 1.80
C LYS A 54 -10.39 -14.78 1.94
N SER A 55 -9.11 -15.05 2.28
CA SER A 55 -8.58 -16.38 2.60
C SER A 55 -8.67 -16.69 4.08
#